data_AF-A0A4P1RVS4-F1
#
_entry.id   AF-A0A4P1RVS4-F1
#
_cell.length_a   1.000
_cell.length_b   1.000
_cell.length_c   1.000
_cell.angle_alpha   90.00
_cell.angle_beta   90.00
_cell.angle_gamma   90.00
#
_symmetry.space_group_name_H-M   'P 1'
#
loop_
_entity.id
_entity.type
_entity.pdbx_description
1 polymer ?
#
loop_
_entity_poly.entity_id
_entity_poly.type
_entity_poly.pdbx_seq_one_letter_code
_entity_poly.pdbx_strand_id
1 'polypeptide(L)'
;MEKSNLSIIVSSLFMVLCTLTIVAPKAEARAFFVFGDSLVDNGNNNYLATTARADSYPYGIDSATHRPSGRFSNGLNIPDLIS
;
A
#
# COMPACT_ATOMS: atom_id res chain seq x y z
N MET A 1 45.39 28.18 -4.93
CA MET A 1 44.00 28.56 -5.27
C MET A 1 43.41 27.68 -6.38
N GLU A 2 44.20 27.20 -7.34
CA GLU A 2 43.71 26.38 -8.48
C GLU A 2 43.37 24.92 -8.11
N LYS A 3 44.20 24.27 -7.26
CA LYS A 3 44.01 22.86 -6.85
C LYS A 3 42.76 22.61 -5.99
N SER A 4 42.35 23.60 -5.18
CA SER A 4 41.14 23.51 -4.35
C SER A 4 39.88 23.51 -5.21
N ASN A 5 39.86 24.31 -6.27
CA ASN A 5 38.72 24.43 -7.17
C ASN A 5 38.52 23.13 -7.97
N LEU A 6 39.62 22.52 -8.42
CA LEU A 6 39.58 21.23 -9.12
C LEU A 6 39.04 20.11 -8.21
N SER A 7 39.45 20.07 -6.94
CA SER A 7 38.95 19.10 -5.96
C SER A 7 37.44 19.23 -5.72
N ILE A 8 36.93 20.46 -5.63
CA ILE A 8 35.49 20.73 -5.46
C ILE A 8 34.70 20.27 -6.69
N ILE A 9 35.22 20.51 -7.90
CA ILE A 9 34.58 20.08 -9.15
C ILE A 9 34.53 18.55 -9.24
N VAL A 10 35.61 17.86 -8.87
CA VAL A 10 35.65 16.39 -8.89
C VAL A 10 34.69 15.81 -7.84
N SER A 11 34.65 16.38 -6.63
CA SER A 11 33.73 15.93 -5.57
C SER A 11 32.27 16.15 -5.95
N SER A 12 31.93 17.30 -6.53
CA SER A 12 30.57 17.58 -7.00
C SER A 12 30.15 16.67 -8.16
N LEU A 13 31.05 16.41 -9.11
CA LEU A 13 30.79 15.47 -10.21
C LEU A 13 30.57 14.03 -9.70
N PHE A 14 31.37 13.61 -8.72
CA PHE A 14 31.22 12.31 -8.07
C PHE A 14 29.87 12.20 -7.34
N MET A 15 29.47 13.24 -6.61
CA MET A 15 28.16 13.29 -5.95
C MET A 15 27.00 13.22 -6.94
N VAL A 16 27.07 13.94 -8.05
CA VAL A 16 26.05 13.89 -9.12
C VAL A 16 25.97 12.48 -9.71
N LEU A 17 27.12 11.85 -10.00
CA LEU A 17 27.15 10.49 -10.52
C LEU A 17 26.53 9.48 -9.53
N CYS A 18 26.83 9.60 -8.24
CA CYS A 18 26.22 8.78 -7.19
C CYS A 18 24.70 8.98 -7.08
N THR A 19 24.19 10.21 -7.27
CA THR A 19 22.72 10.43 -7.24
C THR A 19 22.00 9.83 -8.44
N LEU A 20 22.65 9.76 -9.61
CA LEU A 20 22.07 9.16 -10.82
C LEU A 20 21.95 7.63 -10.71
N THR A 21 22.84 6.98 -9.95
CA THR A 21 22.80 5.51 -9.76
C THR A 21 21.79 5.06 -8.70
N ILE A 22 21.24 5.97 -7.89
CA ILE A 22 20.26 5.66 -6.83
C ILE A 22 18.81 5.64 -7.37
N VAL A 23 18.59 5.99 -8.65
CA VAL A 23 17.25 5.91 -9.26
C VAL A 23 16.89 4.44 -9.52
N ALA A 24 16.37 3.78 -8.49
CA ALA A 24 15.74 2.47 -8.64
C ALA A 24 14.45 2.63 -9.46
N PRO A 25 14.16 1.74 -10.41
CA PRO A 25 12.87 1.74 -11.09
C PRO A 25 11.78 1.52 -10.04
N LYS A 26 10.85 2.47 -9.95
CA LYS A 26 9.66 2.31 -9.10
C LYS A 26 8.84 1.18 -9.70
N ALA A 27 8.65 0.10 -8.95
CA ALA A 27 7.71 -0.94 -9.34
C ALA A 27 6.32 -0.30 -9.48
N GLU A 28 5.75 -0.35 -10.68
CA GLU A 28 4.35 0.06 -10.86
C GLU A 28 3.45 -0.90 -10.08
N ALA A 29 2.53 -0.34 -9.30
CA ALA A 29 1.52 -1.13 -8.62
C ALA A 29 0.70 -1.89 -9.68
N ARG A 30 0.64 -3.21 -9.56
CA ARG A 30 -0.14 -4.05 -10.47
C ARG A 30 -1.54 -4.21 -9.92
N ALA A 31 -2.54 -3.72 -10.64
CA ALA A 31 -3.93 -4.03 -10.32
C ALA A 31 -4.20 -5.53 -10.51
N PHE A 32 -4.93 -6.12 -9.58
CA PHE A 32 -5.43 -7.48 -9.68
C PHE A 32 -6.92 -7.51 -9.38
N PHE A 33 -7.62 -8.45 -10.01
CA PHE A 33 -9.02 -8.71 -9.75
C PHE A 33 -9.14 -9.81 -8.72
N VAL A 34 -9.94 -9.55 -7.68
CA VAL A 34 -10.14 -10.48 -6.57
C VAL A 34 -11.53 -11.08 -6.70
N PHE A 35 -11.59 -12.41 -6.81
CA PHE A 35 -12.82 -13.17 -6.86
C PHE A 35 -12.85 -14.13 -5.67
N GLY A 36 -14.02 -14.28 -5.05
CA GLY A 36 -14.17 -15.20 -3.92
C GLY A 36 -15.44 -14.92 -3.13
N ASP A 37 -15.39 -15.25 -1.85
CA ASP A 37 -16.49 -15.12 -0.90
C ASP A 37 -16.17 -14.09 0.21
N SER A 38 -16.82 -14.24 1.36
CA SER A 38 -16.57 -13.49 2.59
C SER A 38 -15.10 -13.26 2.95
N LEU A 39 -14.20 -14.19 2.66
CA LEU A 39 -12.76 -14.08 2.98
C LEU A 39 -12.04 -12.97 2.21
N VAL A 40 -12.62 -12.51 1.11
CA VAL A 40 -12.07 -11.46 0.26
C VAL A 40 -13.02 -10.28 0.07
N ASP A 41 -14.24 -10.36 0.61
CA ASP A 41 -15.19 -9.25 0.58
C ASP A 41 -14.73 -8.12 1.51
N ASN A 42 -14.63 -6.91 0.94
CA ASN A 42 -14.27 -5.68 1.61
C ASN A 42 -15.47 -4.71 1.78
N GLY A 43 -16.69 -5.20 1.56
CA GLY A 43 -17.93 -4.44 1.72
C GLY A 43 -18.82 -4.42 0.47
N ASN A 44 -18.51 -5.22 -0.55
CA ASN A 44 -19.32 -5.34 -1.76
C ASN A 44 -20.76 -5.76 -1.42
N ASN A 45 -20.95 -6.65 -0.45
CA ASN A 45 -22.28 -7.11 -0.06
C ASN A 45 -23.16 -6.01 0.56
N ASN A 46 -22.60 -4.89 1.02
CA ASN A 46 -23.37 -3.76 1.54
C ASN A 46 -24.25 -3.11 0.46
N TYR A 47 -23.95 -3.36 -0.82
CA TYR A 47 -24.69 -2.84 -1.97
C TYR A 47 -25.67 -3.83 -2.59
N LEU A 48 -25.81 -5.05 -2.03
CA LEU A 48 -26.68 -6.10 -2.56
C LEU A 48 -27.90 -6.33 -1.66
N ALA A 49 -28.97 -6.95 -2.17
CA ALA A 49 -30.12 -7.35 -1.36
C ALA A 49 -29.86 -8.70 -0.65
N THR A 50 -28.90 -8.73 0.28
CA THR A 50 -28.45 -9.94 0.99
C THR A 50 -28.37 -9.73 2.51
N THR A 51 -28.52 -10.77 3.31
CA THR A 51 -28.24 -10.72 4.75
C THR A 51 -26.78 -10.99 5.08
N ALA A 52 -25.99 -11.50 4.12
CA ALA A 52 -24.57 -11.75 4.29
C ALA A 52 -23.80 -10.42 4.17
N ARG A 53 -23.84 -9.59 5.21
CA ARG A 53 -23.12 -8.31 5.28
C ARG A 53 -22.20 -8.29 6.49
N ALA A 54 -21.08 -7.59 6.37
CA ALA A 54 -20.16 -7.32 7.46
C ALA A 54 -20.15 -5.84 7.85
N ASP A 55 -21.35 -5.24 7.87
CA ASP A 55 -21.63 -3.85 8.24
C ASP A 55 -22.19 -3.69 9.67
N SER A 56 -22.17 -4.76 10.46
CA SER A 56 -22.65 -4.79 11.85
C SER A 56 -21.64 -5.41 12.82
N TYR A 57 -21.91 -5.28 14.11
CA TYR A 57 -21.19 -6.03 15.16
C TYR A 57 -21.25 -7.55 14.86
N PRO A 58 -20.18 -8.33 15.10
CA PRO A 58 -18.90 -7.97 15.75
C PRO A 58 -17.79 -7.51 14.80
N TYR A 59 -18.07 -7.30 13.51
CA TYR A 59 -17.00 -7.04 12.53
C TYR A 59 -16.27 -5.73 12.78
N GLY A 60 -14.94 -5.77 12.64
CA GLY A 60 -14.08 -4.62 12.91
C GLY A 60 -13.97 -4.20 14.38
N ILE A 61 -14.40 -5.03 15.34
CA ILE A 61 -14.33 -4.68 16.77
C ILE A 61 -12.88 -4.47 17.25
N ASP A 62 -11.92 -5.24 16.74
CA ASP A 62 -10.49 -5.08 17.09
C ASP A 62 -9.74 -4.11 16.14
N SER A 63 -10.45 -3.46 15.21
CA SER A 63 -9.85 -2.44 14.33
C SER A 63 -9.58 -1.16 15.11
N ALA A 64 -8.59 -0.37 14.68
CA ALA A 64 -8.33 0.96 15.23
C ALA A 64 -9.59 1.85 15.28
N THR A 65 -10.50 1.68 14.33
CA THR A 65 -11.75 2.46 14.26
C THR A 65 -12.89 1.89 15.12
N HIS A 66 -12.77 0.63 15.59
CA HIS A 66 -13.80 -0.12 16.31
C HIS A 66 -15.18 -0.08 15.62
N ARG A 67 -15.16 -0.04 14.28
CA ARG A 67 -16.35 0.10 13.43
C ARG A 67 -16.40 -1.02 12.40
N PRO A 68 -17.59 -1.46 11.98
CA PRO A 68 -17.73 -2.40 10.87
C PRO A 68 -17.05 -1.88 9.62
N SER A 69 -16.13 -2.68 9.07
CA SER A 69 -15.28 -2.31 7.95
C SER A 69 -15.80 -2.80 6.60
N GLY A 70 -16.90 -3.56 6.59
CA GLY A 70 -17.37 -4.31 5.42
C GLY A 70 -16.64 -5.63 5.20
N ARG A 71 -15.61 -5.95 6.00
CA ARG A 71 -14.88 -7.22 5.95
C ARG A 71 -15.44 -8.19 6.98
N PHE A 72 -15.56 -9.46 6.61
CA PHE A 72 -15.96 -10.54 7.51
C PHE A 72 -14.85 -10.93 8.51
N SER A 73 -14.20 -9.93 9.11
CA SER A 73 -13.09 -10.08 10.05
C SER A 73 -12.99 -8.85 10.95
N ASN A 74 -12.06 -8.88 11.91
CA ASN A 74 -11.74 -7.73 12.77
C ASN A 74 -10.62 -6.84 12.20
N GLY A 75 -10.19 -7.10 10.97
CA GLY A 75 -9.03 -6.44 10.38
C GLY A 75 -9.03 -6.46 8.86
N LEU A 76 -7.82 -6.46 8.30
CA LEU A 76 -7.60 -6.54 6.86
C LEU A 76 -7.69 -7.99 6.38
N ASN A 77 -8.23 -8.18 5.17
CA ASN A 77 -8.24 -9.45 4.48
C ASN A 77 -6.97 -9.60 3.63
N ILE A 78 -6.70 -10.82 3.14
CA ILE A 78 -5.51 -11.08 2.31
C ILE A 78 -5.35 -10.10 1.14
N PRO A 79 -6.39 -9.75 0.37
CA PRO A 79 -6.28 -8.76 -0.70
C PRO A 79 -5.75 -7.40 -0.25
N ASP A 80 -6.12 -6.95 0.94
CA ASP A 80 -5.66 -5.65 1.47
C ASP A 80 -4.19 -5.68 1.87
N LEU A 81 -3.65 -6.86 2.20
CA LEU A 81 -2.24 -7.02 2.57
C LEU A 81 -1.34 -7.08 1.32
N ILE A 82 -1.87 -7.56 0.20
CA ILE A 82 -1.10 -7.77 -1.03
C ILE A 82 -1.37 -6.68 -2.09
N SER A 83 -2.33 -5.78 -1.86
CA SER A 83 -2.64 -4.62 -2.71
C SER A 83 -1.67 -3.47 -2.53
#